data_AF-A0A841K3C3-F1
#
_entry.id   AF-A0A841K3C3-F1
#
_cell.length_a   1.000
_cell.length_b   1.000
_cell.length_c   1.000
_cell.angle_alpha   90.00
_cell.angle_beta   90.00
_cell.angle_gamma   90.00
#
_symmetry.space_group_name_H-M   'P 1'
#
loop_
_entity.id
_entity.type
_entity.pdbx_description
1 polymer ?
#
loop_
_entity_poly.entity_id
_entity_poly.type
_entity_poly.pdbx_seq_one_letter_code
_entity_poly.pdbx_strand_id
1 'polypeptide(L)'
;MRLIFRRSTLLLLLISGIAYAQSTLGVTQNSSPEIQAQTGAAGTQRKPCLGCEAVPKPVPDRIYYYLFLQHIGREDQEVQRALAEGKDISEIRWDYQNTVHLREDETKQMLSVALEGYRAIEAKEQEVQDGIRLLHEQYTNAQIAKMKTPENLKHLNDERWQLVGNTMANLRQALGQEEYQKLDSFIHATWGAHTSRFQQRDRAASDPSSLLAGPNATKVNDQEQ
;
A
#
# COMPACT_ATOMS: atom_id res chain seq x y z
N MET A 1 -24.96 -15.67 57.61
CA MET A 1 -24.40 -14.59 56.76
C MET A 1 -24.65 -14.94 55.30
N ARG A 2 -25.61 -14.27 54.64
CA ARG A 2 -25.89 -14.43 53.20
C ARG A 2 -25.36 -13.19 52.50
N LEU A 3 -24.35 -13.36 51.65
CA LEU A 3 -23.76 -12.30 50.84
C LEU A 3 -24.72 -11.95 49.70
N ILE A 4 -25.21 -10.72 49.72
CA ILE A 4 -26.10 -10.13 48.72
C ILE A 4 -25.24 -9.74 47.52
N PHE A 5 -25.34 -10.49 46.42
CA PHE A 5 -24.84 -10.10 45.11
C PHE A 5 -25.69 -8.94 44.59
N ARG A 6 -25.14 -7.72 44.65
CA ARG A 6 -25.73 -6.56 43.95
C ARG A 6 -25.50 -6.74 42.45
N ARG A 7 -26.61 -6.85 41.72
CA ARG A 7 -26.66 -6.77 40.25
C ARG A 7 -26.15 -5.40 39.82
N SER A 8 -24.95 -5.36 39.22
CA SER A 8 -24.49 -4.19 38.46
C SER A 8 -25.37 -4.03 37.24
N THR A 9 -26.05 -2.89 37.21
CA THR A 9 -26.88 -2.41 36.10
C THR A 9 -26.04 -2.33 34.84
N LEU A 10 -26.36 -3.20 33.87
CA LEU A 10 -25.81 -3.21 32.53
C LEU A 10 -26.23 -1.89 31.85
N LEU A 11 -25.28 -0.96 31.67
CA LEU A 11 -25.52 0.28 30.93
C LEU A 11 -25.52 -0.06 29.43
N LEU A 12 -26.71 -0.18 28.86
CA LEU A 12 -26.95 -0.30 27.42
C LEU A 12 -26.53 1.01 26.75
N LEU A 13 -25.31 1.05 26.20
CA LEU A 13 -24.91 2.10 25.25
C LEU A 13 -25.69 1.89 23.95
N LEU A 14 -26.69 2.73 23.75
CA LEU A 14 -27.33 3.00 22.47
C LEU A 14 -26.25 3.45 21.48
N ILE A 15 -25.79 2.52 20.64
CA ILE A 15 -25.07 2.87 19.43
C ILE A 15 -26.13 3.45 18.49
N SER A 16 -26.25 4.78 18.51
CA SER A 16 -26.97 5.52 17.49
C SER A 16 -26.31 5.24 16.14
N GLY A 17 -26.97 4.39 15.34
CA GLY A 17 -26.65 4.19 13.94
C GLY A 17 -26.81 5.49 13.18
N ILE A 18 -25.69 6.18 12.95
CA ILE A 18 -25.62 7.24 11.95
C ILE A 18 -25.65 6.52 10.60
N ALA A 19 -26.82 6.46 9.99
CA ALA A 19 -26.96 6.14 8.59
C ALA A 19 -26.25 7.25 7.79
N TYR A 20 -25.05 6.97 7.30
CA TYR A 20 -24.38 7.84 6.35
C TYR A 20 -25.19 7.83 5.06
N ALA A 21 -25.93 8.91 4.81
CA ALA A 21 -26.54 9.18 3.53
C ALA A 21 -25.41 9.28 2.49
N GLN A 22 -25.30 8.26 1.63
CA GLN A 22 -24.42 8.31 0.46
C GLN A 22 -24.94 9.42 -0.46
N SER A 23 -24.31 10.58 -0.38
CA SER A 23 -24.53 11.66 -1.34
C SER A 23 -23.84 11.27 -2.64
N THR A 24 -24.60 10.71 -3.57
CA THR A 24 -24.18 10.49 -4.95
C THR A 24 -24.12 11.84 -5.66
N LEU A 25 -23.01 12.56 -5.48
CA LEU A 25 -22.71 13.71 -6.32
C LEU A 25 -22.44 13.21 -7.73
N GLY A 26 -23.42 13.44 -8.62
CA GLY A 26 -23.30 13.22 -10.05
C GLY A 26 -22.13 14.01 -10.61
N VAL A 27 -21.06 13.29 -10.96
CA VAL A 27 -19.96 13.84 -11.76
C VAL A 27 -20.49 14.04 -13.18
N THR A 28 -20.72 15.30 -13.54
CA THR A 28 -20.96 15.73 -14.91
C THR A 28 -19.71 15.44 -15.75
N GLN A 29 -19.87 14.53 -16.70
CA GLN A 29 -18.86 14.08 -17.64
C GLN A 29 -18.54 15.22 -18.62
N ASN A 30 -17.46 15.95 -18.35
CA ASN A 30 -16.97 17.04 -19.20
C ASN A 30 -16.21 16.46 -20.41
N SER A 31 -16.80 16.70 -21.58
CA SER A 31 -16.26 16.86 -22.93
C SER A 31 -14.84 16.35 -23.24
N SER A 32 -14.79 15.33 -24.11
CA SER A 32 -13.61 14.90 -24.87
C SER A 32 -13.00 16.04 -25.71
N PRO A 33 -11.68 16.26 -25.67
CA PRO A 33 -10.99 17.00 -26.70
C PRO A 33 -10.78 16.13 -27.96
N GLU A 34 -11.25 16.67 -29.07
CA GLU A 34 -11.03 16.23 -30.45
C GLU A 34 -9.52 16.12 -30.75
N ILE A 35 -9.01 14.91 -30.93
CA ILE A 35 -7.62 14.66 -31.31
C ILE A 35 -7.48 14.87 -32.82
N GLN A 36 -6.81 15.95 -33.21
CA GLN A 36 -6.35 16.17 -34.57
C GLN A 36 -5.25 15.15 -34.92
N ALA A 37 -5.52 14.34 -35.93
CA ALA A 37 -4.61 13.38 -36.50
C ALA A 37 -3.44 14.09 -37.19
N GLN A 38 -2.22 13.91 -36.67
CA GLN A 38 -1.00 14.25 -37.40
C GLN A 38 -0.48 13.04 -38.17
N THR A 39 -0.61 13.16 -39.49
CA THR A 39 -0.11 12.24 -40.51
C THR A 39 1.39 12.42 -40.70
N GLY A 40 2.13 11.30 -40.62
CA GLY A 40 3.28 11.01 -41.48
C GLY A 40 4.62 11.71 -41.22
N ALA A 41 5.57 10.98 -40.67
CA ALA A 41 6.98 11.15 -41.02
C ALA A 41 7.70 9.79 -41.00
N ALA A 42 8.38 9.50 -42.10
CA ALA A 42 9.01 8.25 -42.45
C ALA A 42 10.07 7.78 -41.44
N GLY A 43 10.15 6.45 -41.31
CA GLY A 43 11.03 5.74 -40.40
C GLY A 43 12.50 6.06 -40.61
N THR A 44 13.08 6.78 -39.66
CA THR A 44 14.52 6.76 -39.40
C THR A 44 14.76 5.71 -38.33
N GLN A 45 15.28 4.53 -38.72
CA GLN A 45 15.82 3.54 -37.78
C GLN A 45 16.97 4.20 -37.02
N ARG A 46 16.68 4.74 -35.83
CA ARG A 46 17.69 5.28 -34.93
C ARG A 46 18.56 4.13 -34.45
N LYS A 47 19.84 4.19 -34.81
CA LYS A 47 20.91 3.32 -34.32
C LYS A 47 20.82 3.27 -32.78
N PRO A 48 20.73 2.09 -32.16
CA PRO A 48 20.61 1.98 -30.71
C PRO A 48 21.83 2.62 -30.05
N CYS A 49 21.59 3.65 -29.25
CA CYS A 49 22.62 4.33 -28.47
C CYS A 49 23.10 3.35 -27.40
N LEU A 50 24.26 2.72 -27.62
CA LEU A 50 25.02 2.00 -26.61
C LEU A 50 25.45 3.03 -25.55
N GLY A 51 24.61 3.24 -24.52
CA GLY A 51 24.84 4.24 -23.47
C GLY A 51 23.59 4.99 -22.99
N CYS A 52 22.41 4.76 -23.57
CA CYS A 52 21.18 5.23 -22.95
C CYS A 52 20.81 4.30 -21.79
N GLU A 53 21.39 4.56 -20.62
CA GLU A 53 20.94 3.94 -19.37
C GLU A 53 19.44 4.22 -19.21
N ALA A 54 18.62 3.17 -19.17
CA ALA A 54 17.19 3.32 -19.05
C ALA A 54 16.87 4.02 -17.72
N VAL A 55 16.35 5.25 -17.79
CA VAL A 55 15.89 5.97 -16.60
C VAL A 55 14.81 5.10 -15.93
N PRO A 56 14.98 4.73 -14.64
CA PRO A 56 14.00 3.92 -13.95
C PRO A 56 12.64 4.63 -13.97
N LYS A 57 11.58 3.88 -14.31
CA LYS A 57 10.22 4.42 -14.22
C LYS A 57 9.93 4.69 -12.74
N PRO A 58 9.45 5.89 -12.38
CA PRO A 58 9.10 6.19 -11.00
C PRO A 58 8.01 5.23 -10.52
N VAL A 59 8.14 4.78 -9.27
CA VAL A 59 7.11 3.96 -8.62
C VAL A 59 5.90 4.87 -8.35
N PRO A 60 4.67 4.43 -8.67
CA PRO A 60 3.47 5.23 -8.38
C PRO A 60 3.26 5.45 -6.87
N ASP A 61 2.91 6.68 -6.46
CA ASP A 61 2.74 7.08 -5.06
C ASP A 61 1.78 6.18 -4.27
N ARG A 62 0.71 5.71 -4.93
CA ARG A 62 -0.27 4.78 -4.33
C ARG A 62 0.37 3.51 -3.78
N ILE A 63 1.53 3.09 -4.29
CA ILE A 63 2.26 1.94 -3.74
C ILE A 63 2.78 2.26 -2.33
N TYR A 64 3.37 3.44 -2.13
CA TYR A 64 3.88 3.87 -0.82
C TYR A 64 2.76 4.04 0.19
N TYR A 65 1.64 4.64 -0.24
CA TYR A 65 0.45 4.76 0.61
C TYR A 65 -0.15 3.39 0.96
N TYR A 66 -0.21 2.43 0.03
CA TYR A 66 -0.65 1.08 0.36
C TYR A 66 0.21 0.45 1.46
N LEU A 67 1.54 0.58 1.39
CA LEU A 67 2.46 0.07 2.41
C LEU A 67 2.28 0.77 3.77
N PHE A 68 2.10 2.09 3.76
CA PHE A 68 1.79 2.87 4.95
C PHE A 68 0.48 2.39 5.60
N LEU A 69 -0.60 2.24 4.83
CA LEU A 69 -1.89 1.77 5.34
C LEU A 69 -1.82 0.35 5.91
N GLN A 70 -1.07 -0.55 5.27
CA GLN A 70 -0.80 -1.90 5.78
C GLN A 70 0.02 -1.89 7.09
N HIS A 71 0.91 -0.93 7.27
CA HIS A 71 1.64 -0.76 8.52
C HIS A 71 0.70 -0.32 9.65
N ILE A 72 -0.08 0.74 9.43
CA ILE A 72 -1.08 1.25 10.38
C ILE A 72 -2.09 0.17 10.78
N GLY A 73 -2.58 -0.61 9.80
CA GLY A 73 -3.50 -1.70 10.04
C GLY A 73 -2.93 -2.80 10.94
N ARG A 74 -1.65 -3.16 10.75
CA ARG A 74 -0.96 -4.15 11.60
C ARG A 74 -0.76 -3.63 13.03
N GLU A 75 -0.35 -2.38 13.19
CA GLU A 75 -0.23 -1.77 14.52
C GLU A 75 -1.58 -1.79 15.26
N ASP A 76 -2.69 -1.47 14.58
CA ASP A 76 -4.03 -1.52 15.19
C ASP A 76 -4.40 -2.94 15.62
N GLN A 77 -4.16 -3.94 14.77
CA GLN A 77 -4.39 -5.35 15.11
C GLN A 77 -3.55 -5.81 16.32
N GLU A 78 -2.29 -5.39 16.41
CA GLU A 78 -1.41 -5.69 17.55
C GLU A 78 -1.86 -4.98 18.83
N VAL A 79 -2.29 -3.72 18.74
CA VAL A 79 -2.89 -2.99 19.87
C VAL A 79 -4.15 -3.69 20.37
N GLN A 80 -5.07 -4.08 19.49
CA GLN A 80 -6.28 -4.80 19.90
C GLN A 80 -5.94 -6.13 20.60
N ARG A 81 -4.92 -6.85 20.11
CA ARG A 81 -4.45 -8.09 20.74
C ARG A 81 -3.86 -7.83 22.13
N ALA A 82 -2.98 -6.84 22.26
CA ALA A 82 -2.37 -6.48 23.54
C ALA A 82 -3.41 -6.03 24.57
N LEU A 83 -4.42 -5.24 24.16
CA LEU A 83 -5.55 -4.86 25.00
C LEU A 83 -6.36 -6.07 25.48
N ALA A 84 -6.64 -7.03 24.60
CA ALA A 84 -7.35 -8.27 24.96
C ALA A 84 -6.55 -9.12 25.96
N GLU A 85 -5.23 -9.02 25.92
CA GLU A 85 -4.30 -9.72 26.83
C GLU A 85 -3.94 -8.92 28.09
N GLY A 86 -4.46 -7.70 28.25
CA GLY A 86 -4.15 -6.81 29.38
C GLY A 86 -2.69 -6.31 29.41
N LYS A 87 -2.03 -6.26 28.25
CA LYS A 87 -0.65 -5.80 28.09
C LYS A 87 -0.58 -4.29 27.85
N ASP A 88 0.58 -3.70 28.13
CA ASP A 88 0.87 -2.32 27.77
C ASP A 88 0.94 -2.17 26.23
N ILE A 89 0.39 -1.07 25.72
CA ILE A 89 0.31 -0.73 24.30
C ILE A 89 1.27 0.41 23.91
N SER A 90 1.97 1.00 24.88
CA SER A 90 2.80 2.20 24.70
C SER A 90 3.92 2.01 23.67
N GLU A 91 4.42 0.78 23.49
CA GLU A 91 5.49 0.45 22.55
C GLU A 91 5.02 -0.06 21.18
N ILE A 92 3.71 -0.28 21.00
CA ILE A 92 3.19 -0.90 19.76
C ILE A 92 2.99 0.12 18.64
N ARG A 93 2.49 1.31 18.98
CA ARG A 93 2.22 2.36 17.98
C ARG A 93 3.45 3.23 17.78
N TRP A 94 3.76 3.49 16.52
CA TRP A 94 4.72 4.53 16.19
C TRP A 94 4.23 5.90 16.69
N ASP A 95 5.15 6.70 17.21
CA ASP A 95 4.89 8.08 17.62
C ASP A 95 4.82 9.01 16.39
N TYR A 96 3.69 8.94 15.68
CA TYR A 96 3.44 9.75 14.48
C TYR A 96 3.43 11.24 14.78
N GLN A 97 3.04 11.65 15.99
CA GLN A 97 3.03 13.05 16.38
C GLN A 97 4.45 13.63 16.31
N ASN A 98 5.41 12.95 16.94
CA ASN A 98 6.79 13.41 16.96
C ASN A 98 7.53 13.12 15.64
N THR A 99 7.21 12.01 14.97
CA THR A 99 7.92 11.59 13.75
C THR A 99 7.49 12.40 12.52
N VAL A 100 6.20 12.72 12.39
CA VAL A 100 5.64 13.47 11.25
C VAL A 100 5.49 14.96 11.58
N HIS A 101 5.71 15.35 12.83
CA HIS A 101 5.49 16.71 13.35
C HIS A 101 4.05 17.19 13.15
N LEU A 102 3.09 16.28 13.38
CA LEU A 102 1.67 16.60 13.44
C LEU A 102 1.29 17.01 14.86
N ARG A 103 0.22 17.80 15.00
CA ARG A 103 -0.43 18.00 16.30
C ARG A 103 -1.18 16.72 16.71
N GLU A 104 -1.57 16.65 17.97
CA GLU A 104 -2.29 15.50 18.52
C GLU A 104 -3.64 15.28 17.80
N ASP A 105 -4.39 16.36 17.53
CA ASP A 105 -5.67 16.31 16.82
C ASP A 105 -5.51 15.85 15.36
N GLU A 106 -4.50 16.36 14.67
CA GLU A 106 -4.14 15.96 13.30
C GLU A 106 -3.71 14.49 13.25
N THR A 107 -2.93 14.03 14.23
CA THR A 107 -2.50 12.63 14.33
C THR A 107 -3.71 11.72 14.50
N LYS A 108 -4.68 12.08 15.36
CA LYS A 108 -5.93 11.33 15.53
C LYS A 108 -6.74 11.27 14.23
N GLN A 109 -6.85 12.38 13.50
CA GLN A 109 -7.55 12.42 12.22
C GLN A 109 -6.86 11.55 11.17
N MET A 110 -5.53 11.67 11.03
CA MET A 110 -4.72 10.85 10.14
C MET A 110 -4.94 9.36 10.41
N LEU A 111 -4.79 8.94 11.68
CA LEU A 111 -4.97 7.53 12.07
C LEU A 111 -6.39 7.04 11.79
N SER A 112 -7.40 7.86 12.06
CA SER A 112 -8.79 7.49 11.79
C SER A 112 -9.04 7.25 10.30
N VAL A 113 -8.60 8.16 9.42
CA VAL A 113 -8.77 8.02 7.96
C VAL A 113 -7.94 6.84 7.43
N ALA A 114 -6.72 6.67 7.92
CA ALA A 114 -5.85 5.58 7.52
C ALA A 114 -6.43 4.20 7.89
N LEU A 115 -6.98 4.06 9.10
CA LEU A 115 -7.60 2.81 9.54
C LEU A 115 -8.88 2.47 8.79
N GLU A 116 -9.70 3.47 8.47
CA GLU A 116 -10.88 3.27 7.62
C GLU A 116 -10.47 2.80 6.22
N GLY A 117 -9.47 3.46 5.62
CA GLY A 117 -8.90 3.05 4.34
C GLY A 117 -8.32 1.64 4.36
N TYR A 118 -7.53 1.30 5.38
CA TYR A 118 -6.96 -0.03 5.56
C TYR A 118 -8.05 -1.11 5.61
N ARG A 119 -9.11 -0.92 6.41
CA ARG A 119 -10.20 -1.91 6.53
C ARG A 119 -10.95 -2.10 5.21
N ALA A 120 -11.19 -1.02 4.47
CA ALA A 120 -11.82 -1.12 3.15
C ALA A 120 -10.92 -1.89 2.15
N ILE A 121 -9.61 -1.63 2.17
CA ILE A 121 -8.63 -2.33 1.34
C ILE A 121 -8.54 -3.81 1.73
N GLU A 122 -8.50 -4.15 3.03
CA GLU A 122 -8.46 -5.53 3.52
C GLU A 122 -9.67 -6.33 3.06
N ALA A 123 -10.88 -5.76 3.17
CA ALA A 123 -12.10 -6.41 2.69
C ALA A 123 -12.01 -6.72 1.19
N LYS A 124 -11.50 -5.77 0.39
CA LYS A 124 -11.32 -5.97 -1.05
C LYS A 124 -10.18 -6.95 -1.38
N GLU A 125 -9.11 -6.97 -0.59
CA GLU A 125 -8.02 -7.95 -0.70
C GLU A 125 -8.58 -9.36 -0.50
N GLN A 126 -9.46 -9.56 0.48
CA GLN A 126 -10.10 -10.85 0.72
C GLN A 126 -10.90 -11.32 -0.51
N GLU A 127 -11.65 -10.43 -1.17
CA GLU A 127 -12.36 -10.76 -2.42
C GLU A 127 -11.39 -11.16 -3.55
N VAL A 128 -10.24 -10.47 -3.68
CA VAL A 128 -9.19 -10.82 -4.64
C VAL A 128 -8.61 -12.20 -4.33
N GLN A 129 -8.29 -12.48 -3.06
CA GLN A 129 -7.75 -13.77 -2.63
C GLN A 129 -8.74 -14.91 -2.85
N ASP A 130 -10.02 -14.68 -2.59
CA ASP A 130 -11.09 -15.64 -2.87
C ASP A 130 -11.20 -15.93 -4.37
N GLY A 131 -11.14 -14.90 -5.21
CA GLY A 131 -11.14 -15.07 -6.67
C GLY A 131 -9.91 -15.83 -7.19
N ILE A 132 -8.73 -15.58 -6.63
CA ILE A 132 -7.50 -16.33 -6.95
C ILE A 132 -7.63 -17.78 -6.51
N ARG A 133 -8.14 -18.04 -5.31
CA ARG A 133 -8.38 -19.40 -4.81
C ARG A 133 -9.30 -20.18 -5.74
N LEU A 134 -10.44 -19.60 -6.15
CA LEU A 134 -11.36 -20.21 -7.11
C LEU A 134 -10.71 -20.51 -8.46
N LEU A 135 -9.77 -19.67 -8.91
CA LEU A 135 -9.02 -19.92 -10.14
C LEU A 135 -8.09 -21.15 -9.98
N HIS A 136 -7.43 -21.26 -8.82
CA HIS A 136 -6.55 -22.40 -8.51
C HIS A 136 -7.31 -23.72 -8.31
N GLU A 137 -8.60 -23.67 -7.93
CA GLU A 137 -9.47 -24.85 -7.89
C GLU A 137 -9.81 -25.39 -9.28
N GLN A 138 -9.82 -24.53 -10.30
CA GLN A 138 -10.22 -24.88 -11.66
C GLN A 138 -9.03 -25.19 -12.59
N TYR A 139 -7.86 -24.62 -12.30
CA TYR A 139 -6.70 -24.67 -13.18
C TYR A 139 -5.41 -24.96 -12.42
N THR A 140 -4.50 -25.69 -13.08
CA THR A 140 -3.13 -25.87 -12.59
C THR A 140 -2.31 -24.59 -12.75
N ASN A 141 -1.26 -24.43 -11.94
CA ASN A 141 -0.33 -23.29 -12.05
C ASN A 141 0.25 -23.10 -13.47
N ALA A 142 0.52 -24.21 -14.18
CA ALA A 142 1.05 -24.17 -15.55
C ALA A 142 0.02 -23.65 -16.58
N GLN A 143 -1.27 -23.86 -16.33
CA GLN A 143 -2.35 -23.28 -17.14
C GLN A 143 -2.52 -21.80 -16.81
N ILE A 144 -2.60 -21.44 -15.52
CA ILE A 144 -2.75 -20.06 -15.06
C ILE A 144 -1.64 -19.17 -15.62
N ALA A 145 -0.38 -19.65 -15.61
CA ALA A 145 0.76 -18.90 -16.15
C ALA A 145 0.66 -18.55 -17.65
N LYS A 146 -0.17 -19.27 -18.42
CA LYS A 146 -0.40 -19.03 -19.85
C LYS A 146 -1.69 -18.26 -20.12
N MET A 147 -2.54 -18.11 -19.11
CA MET A 147 -3.83 -17.42 -19.22
C MET A 147 -3.64 -15.92 -19.08
N LYS A 148 -4.51 -15.15 -19.75
CA LYS A 148 -4.68 -13.74 -19.40
C LYS A 148 -5.36 -13.66 -18.05
N THR A 149 -5.03 -12.63 -17.26
CA THR A 149 -5.73 -12.36 -16.00
C THR A 149 -7.23 -12.25 -16.28
N PRO A 150 -8.08 -13.02 -15.58
CA PRO A 150 -9.53 -12.91 -15.70
C PRO A 150 -10.01 -11.47 -15.45
N GLU A 151 -11.00 -11.02 -16.23
CA GLU A 151 -11.47 -9.62 -16.15
C GLU A 151 -12.04 -9.28 -14.77
N ASN A 152 -12.68 -10.24 -14.09
CA ASN A 152 -13.17 -10.05 -12.73
C ASN A 152 -12.02 -9.79 -11.73
N LEU A 153 -10.91 -10.52 -11.83
CA LEU A 153 -9.75 -10.31 -10.97
C LEU A 153 -9.06 -8.99 -11.27
N LYS A 154 -8.99 -8.60 -12.56
CA LYS A 154 -8.50 -7.30 -12.95
C LYS A 154 -9.35 -6.18 -12.35
N HIS A 155 -10.68 -6.27 -12.46
CA HIS A 155 -11.62 -5.30 -11.89
C HIS A 155 -11.47 -5.17 -10.37
N LEU A 156 -11.43 -6.28 -9.63
CA LEU A 156 -11.23 -6.25 -8.17
C LEU A 156 -9.90 -5.60 -7.78
N ASN A 157 -8.83 -5.88 -8.54
CA ASN A 157 -7.56 -5.22 -8.32
C ASN A 157 -7.61 -3.71 -8.63
N ASP A 158 -8.33 -3.30 -9.68
CA ASP A 158 -8.52 -1.89 -10.03
C ASP A 158 -9.31 -1.16 -8.92
N GLU A 159 -10.38 -1.76 -8.39
CA GLU A 159 -11.13 -1.26 -7.23
C GLU A 159 -10.26 -1.14 -5.98
N ARG A 160 -9.41 -2.14 -5.69
CA ARG A 160 -8.46 -2.10 -4.58
C ARG A 160 -7.54 -0.88 -4.68
N TRP A 161 -6.98 -0.61 -5.87
CA TRP A 161 -6.12 0.56 -6.07
C TRP A 161 -6.90 1.88 -6.02
N GLN A 162 -8.16 1.89 -6.42
CA GLN A 162 -9.03 3.05 -6.27
C GLN A 162 -9.27 3.38 -4.79
N LEU A 163 -9.45 2.37 -3.92
CA LEU A 163 -9.58 2.60 -2.48
C LEU A 163 -8.34 3.30 -1.89
N VAL A 164 -7.14 2.89 -2.31
CA VAL A 164 -5.90 3.58 -1.89
C VAL A 164 -5.92 5.05 -2.33
N GLY A 165 -6.28 5.32 -3.59
CA GLY A 165 -6.39 6.69 -4.11
C GLY A 165 -7.42 7.54 -3.36
N ASN A 166 -8.56 6.96 -3.01
CA ASN A 166 -9.59 7.63 -2.22
C ASN A 166 -9.08 7.94 -0.80
N THR A 167 -8.40 7.01 -0.14
CA THR A 167 -7.79 7.26 1.17
C THR A 167 -6.75 8.37 1.11
N MET A 168 -5.92 8.44 0.06
CA MET A 168 -4.99 9.55 -0.15
C MET A 168 -5.71 10.91 -0.24
N ALA A 169 -6.80 10.98 -1.00
CA ALA A 169 -7.61 12.19 -1.12
C ALA A 169 -8.25 12.58 0.23
N ASN A 170 -8.79 11.61 0.97
CA ASN A 170 -9.37 11.84 2.29
C ASN A 170 -8.33 12.32 3.31
N LEU A 171 -7.10 11.77 3.28
CA LEU A 171 -6.00 12.25 4.12
C LEU A 171 -5.65 13.70 3.82
N ARG A 172 -5.56 14.07 2.53
CA ARG A 172 -5.31 15.45 2.11
C ARG A 172 -6.41 16.40 2.57
N GLN A 173 -7.66 15.99 2.45
CA GLN A 173 -8.81 16.79 2.88
C GLN A 173 -8.85 16.95 4.40
N ALA A 174 -8.59 15.88 5.16
CA ALA A 174 -8.66 15.89 6.62
C ALA A 174 -7.55 16.74 7.25
N LEU A 175 -6.33 16.63 6.73
CA LEU A 175 -5.17 17.29 7.32
C LEU A 175 -4.95 18.72 6.80
N GLY A 176 -5.42 19.04 5.60
CA GLY A 176 -5.00 20.25 4.90
C GLY A 176 -3.66 20.05 4.16
N GLN A 177 -3.32 21.01 3.32
CA GLN A 177 -2.23 20.86 2.34
C GLN A 177 -0.84 20.77 3.00
N GLU A 178 -0.56 21.60 4.01
CA GLU A 178 0.77 21.67 4.64
C GLU A 178 1.07 20.38 5.43
N GLU A 179 0.12 19.96 6.27
CA GLU A 179 0.19 18.77 7.11
C GLU A 179 0.22 17.49 6.27
N TYR A 180 -0.58 17.43 5.20
CA TYR A 180 -0.52 16.33 4.25
C TYR A 180 0.85 16.22 3.59
N GLN A 181 1.51 17.35 3.29
CA GLN A 181 2.83 17.35 2.67
C GLN A 181 3.93 16.88 3.64
N LYS A 182 3.80 17.14 4.94
CA LYS A 182 4.66 16.56 5.99
C LYS A 182 4.50 15.03 6.02
N LEU A 183 3.25 14.54 6.04
CA LEU A 183 2.92 13.12 5.99
C LEU A 183 3.44 12.45 4.70
N ASP A 184 3.21 13.06 3.54
CA ASP A 184 3.64 12.56 2.23
C ASP A 184 5.17 12.42 2.16
N SER A 185 5.89 13.43 2.64
CA SER A 185 7.36 13.40 2.71
C SER A 185 7.86 12.27 3.61
N PHE A 186 7.22 12.08 4.77
CA PHE A 186 7.53 10.97 5.68
C PHE A 186 7.27 9.61 5.03
N ILE A 187 6.14 9.45 4.33
CA ILE A 187 5.79 8.20 3.64
C ILE A 187 6.82 7.87 2.55
N HIS A 188 7.18 8.85 1.71
CA HIS A 188 8.19 8.65 0.68
C HIS A 188 9.59 8.40 1.25
N ALA A 189 9.97 9.07 2.34
CA ALA A 189 11.24 8.82 3.00
C ALA A 189 11.31 7.40 3.58
N THR A 190 10.23 6.95 4.22
CA THR A 190 10.17 5.64 4.90
C THR A 190 10.06 4.49 3.91
N TRP A 191 9.18 4.56 2.92
CA TRP A 191 8.92 3.43 2.00
C TRP A 191 9.55 3.60 0.60
N GLY A 192 9.85 4.82 0.17
CA GLY A 192 10.49 5.12 -1.11
C GLY A 192 11.91 4.57 -1.24
N ALA A 193 12.73 4.78 -0.20
CA ALA A 193 14.13 4.35 -0.17
C ALA A 193 14.31 2.82 -0.28
N HIS A 194 13.32 2.03 0.16
CA HIS A 194 13.37 0.58 0.06
C HIS A 194 13.07 0.08 -1.36
N THR A 195 12.18 0.75 -2.09
CA THR A 195 11.81 0.32 -3.45
C THR A 195 12.92 0.53 -4.48
N SER A 196 13.77 1.54 -4.32
CA SER A 196 14.88 1.82 -5.24
C SER A 196 16.00 0.77 -5.15
N ARG A 197 16.24 0.18 -3.97
CA ARG A 197 17.27 -0.86 -3.79
C ARG A 197 16.95 -2.16 -4.52
N PHE A 198 15.67 -2.53 -4.61
CA PHE A 198 15.26 -3.70 -5.39
C PHE A 198 15.46 -3.46 -6.89
N GLN A 199 15.12 -2.26 -7.39
CA GLN A 199 15.36 -1.90 -8.79
C GLN A 199 16.86 -1.94 -9.16
N GLN A 200 17.75 -1.55 -8.24
CA GLN A 200 19.19 -1.63 -8.48
C GLN A 200 19.71 -3.06 -8.53
N ARG A 201 19.21 -3.96 -7.67
CA ARG A 201 19.63 -5.37 -7.66
C ARG A 201 19.25 -6.10 -8.94
N ASP A 202 18.03 -5.88 -9.44
CA ASP A 202 17.56 -6.53 -10.66
C ASP A 202 18.31 -6.05 -11.91
N ARG A 203 18.80 -4.80 -11.90
CA ARG A 203 19.71 -4.27 -12.96
C ARG A 203 21.07 -4.95 -12.94
N ALA A 204 21.68 -5.09 -11.76
CA ALA A 204 22.96 -5.78 -11.65
C ALA A 204 22.88 -7.25 -12.08
N ALA A 205 21.74 -7.92 -11.80
CA ALA A 205 21.49 -9.30 -12.22
C ALA A 205 21.19 -9.46 -13.72
N SER A 206 20.76 -8.39 -14.40
CA SER A 206 20.45 -8.40 -15.84
C SER A 206 21.60 -7.89 -16.72
N ASP A 207 22.70 -7.39 -16.14
CA ASP A 207 23.94 -7.13 -16.87
C ASP A 207 24.73 -8.44 -17.05
N PRO A 208 24.83 -9.00 -18.28
CA PRO A 208 25.56 -10.24 -18.53
C PRO A 208 27.06 -10.12 -18.21
N SER A 209 27.59 -8.91 -18.07
CA SER A 209 28.99 -8.67 -17.68
C SER A 209 29.24 -8.96 -16.20
N SER A 210 28.21 -8.90 -15.35
CA SER A 210 28.34 -9.20 -13.91
C SER A 210 28.54 -10.70 -13.64
N LEU A 211 28.12 -11.57 -14.58
CA LEU A 211 28.35 -13.03 -14.52
C LEU A 211 29.81 -13.44 -14.81
N LEU A 212 30.65 -12.52 -15.29
CA LEU A 212 32.07 -12.78 -15.50
C LEU A 212 32.93 -12.44 -14.27
N ALA A 213 32.37 -11.77 -13.27
CA ALA A 213 32.97 -11.63 -11.95
C ALA A 213 32.68 -12.90 -11.14
N GLY A 214 33.41 -13.98 -11.43
CA GLY A 214 33.35 -15.22 -10.66
C GLY A 214 33.57 -14.95 -9.16
N PRO A 215 33.00 -15.78 -8.27
CA PRO A 215 33.20 -15.64 -6.83
C PRO A 215 34.70 -15.63 -6.55
N ASN A 216 35.19 -14.49 -6.07
CA ASN A 216 36.57 -14.29 -5.72
C ASN A 216 36.94 -15.40 -4.73
N ALA A 217 37.79 -16.33 -5.17
CA ALA A 217 38.17 -17.51 -4.42
C ALA A 217 38.67 -17.05 -3.04
N THR A 218 37.86 -17.31 -2.02
CA THR A 218 38.29 -17.19 -0.63
C THR A 218 39.51 -18.08 -0.48
N LYS A 219 40.70 -17.48 -0.42
CA LYS A 219 41.92 -18.17 -0.01
C LYS A 219 41.67 -18.69 1.40
N VAL A 220 41.36 -19.98 1.50
CA VAL A 220 41.48 -20.76 2.73
C VAL A 220 42.96 -20.70 3.08
N ASN A 221 43.28 -19.89 4.08
CA ASN A 221 44.62 -19.83 4.64
C ASN A 221 44.69 -20.98 5.64
N ASP A 222 45.14 -22.14 5.17
CA ASP A 222 45.61 -23.22 6.04
C ASP A 222 46.82 -22.67 6.81
N GLN A 223 46.61 -22.32 8.07
CA GLN A 223 47.70 -22.22 9.04
C GLN A 223 47.72 -23.52 9.84
N GLU A 224 48.67 -24.38 9.47
CA GLU A 224 49.30 -25.30 10.40
C GLU A 224 49.97 -24.50 11.53
N GLN A 225 49.62 -24.80 12.78
CA GLN A 225 50.54 -25.14 13.88
C GLN A 225 49.77 -25.60 15.11
#